data_AF-A0A498P6G5-F1
#
_entry.id   AF-A0A498P6G5-F1
#
_cell.length_a   1.000
_cell.length_b   1.000
_cell.length_c   1.000
_cell.angle_alpha   90.00
_cell.angle_beta   90.00
_cell.angle_gamma   90.00
#
_symmetry.space_group_name_H-M   'P 1'
#
loop_
_entity.id
_entity.type
_entity.pdbx_description
1 polymer ?
#
loop_
_entity_poly.entity_id
_entity_poly.type
_entity_poly.pdbx_seq_one_letter_code
_entity_poly.pdbx_strand_id
1 'polypeptide(L)'
;MWFQINLVVLLASFRPSVLVVIPANLTCDYYDAVLKGLENALAVLPSGIGVELKSSIGELRQSAPEVLVVIPANLTCDSYDAVLKGLENALAVLPSGIGVELKSSIGELRQSAPEGCTPPRPVGVCEETVVDEVRLCESVNRDGLGSQVPSSDRLCDFGISEYACSSVASSLSSGDLVTLLTCKQPNSTTGAEAWKLFFQKVAGVLEVALSAYSSTNLSDRQPEPHVLDAIGEVKVNNFSATQLTDVSFVAHWFQGRLRPFLPAASKDFLSCLSSKNFSCDTYQVVVQALSRQASLMEVGQQRLVFADFVLLFLSRDDLADPACLAKTTSSADWLEKNFGNFSVYATLEQLQTLNANFSSFESLTLLSPSQVAELTLSSGALNSTNQIDAVFDRLEDGDAFKNNPDITPAVRDVMMNRTFVIIAPKLQEFAAPDWEVWFTVKLIPILPSFTAEMLLEVTADVNCTNYHVM
;
A
#
# COMPACT_ATOMS: atom_id res chain seq x y z
N MET A 1 -1.77 -41.85 -1.16
CA MET A 1 -2.72 -41.36 -2.19
C MET A 1 -2.30 -40.00 -2.74
N TRP A 2 -1.82 -39.07 -1.91
CA TRP A 2 -1.22 -37.78 -2.34
C TRP A 2 -0.08 -37.91 -3.36
N PHE A 3 0.87 -38.83 -3.11
CA PHE A 3 2.01 -39.10 -3.99
C PHE A 3 1.63 -39.66 -5.38
N GLN A 4 0.47 -40.30 -5.52
CA GLN A 4 -0.04 -40.81 -6.80
C GLN A 4 -0.78 -39.74 -7.61
N ILE A 5 -1.38 -38.75 -6.93
CA ILE A 5 -2.18 -37.68 -7.55
C ILE A 5 -1.30 -36.52 -8.01
N ASN A 6 -0.25 -36.19 -7.24
CA ASN A 6 0.63 -35.04 -7.51
C ASN A 6 1.92 -35.40 -8.27
N LEU A 7 2.10 -36.66 -8.66
CA LEU A 7 3.29 -37.14 -9.37
C LEU A 7 3.50 -36.42 -10.73
N VAL A 8 2.42 -36.04 -11.41
CA VAL A 8 2.46 -35.34 -12.71
C VAL A 8 3.03 -33.91 -12.56
N VAL A 9 2.79 -33.27 -11.43
CA VAL A 9 3.30 -31.92 -11.09
C VAL A 9 4.76 -32.01 -10.61
N LEU A 10 5.10 -33.06 -9.87
CA LEU A 10 6.48 -33.39 -9.48
C LEU A 10 7.37 -33.69 -10.70
N LEU A 11 6.85 -34.36 -11.74
CA LEU A 11 7.59 -34.73 -12.94
C LEU A 11 7.98 -33.56 -13.85
N ALA A 12 7.21 -32.46 -13.86
CA ALA A 12 7.55 -31.25 -14.63
C ALA A 12 8.76 -30.49 -14.06
N SER A 13 9.14 -30.77 -12.82
CA SER A 13 10.20 -30.09 -12.06
C SER A 13 11.53 -30.87 -12.03
N PHE A 14 11.57 -32.08 -12.58
CA PHE A 14 12.77 -32.92 -12.58
C PHE A 14 13.62 -32.74 -13.84
N ARG A 15 14.93 -32.54 -13.66
CA ARG A 15 15.92 -32.70 -14.74
C ARG A 15 16.17 -34.21 -14.98
N PRO A 16 16.56 -34.63 -16.20
CA PRO A 16 16.80 -36.05 -16.55
C PRO A 16 17.75 -36.79 -15.60
N SER A 17 18.61 -36.07 -14.88
CA SER A 17 19.52 -36.59 -13.87
C SER A 17 18.84 -37.16 -12.61
N VAL A 18 17.53 -36.97 -12.43
CA VAL A 18 16.79 -37.43 -11.23
C VAL A 18 16.16 -38.81 -11.41
N LEU A 19 16.13 -39.37 -12.62
CA LEU A 19 15.55 -40.71 -12.88
C LEU A 19 16.42 -41.89 -12.43
N VAL A 20 17.61 -41.64 -11.88
CA VAL A 20 18.49 -42.68 -11.36
C VAL A 20 18.09 -43.13 -9.94
N VAL A 21 17.11 -42.49 -9.31
CA VAL A 21 16.68 -42.78 -7.93
C VAL A 21 15.28 -43.39 -7.88
N ILE A 22 15.07 -44.42 -8.71
CA ILE A 22 14.04 -45.41 -8.44
C ILE A 22 14.71 -46.52 -7.62
N PRO A 23 14.22 -46.86 -6.41
CA PRO A 23 14.81 -47.92 -5.61
C PRO A 23 14.97 -49.21 -6.43
N ALA A 24 16.17 -49.80 -6.41
CA ALA A 24 16.48 -51.08 -7.06
C ALA A 24 15.77 -52.29 -6.40
N ASN A 25 14.74 -52.04 -5.57
CA ASN A 25 13.99 -53.05 -4.84
C ASN A 25 12.48 -52.99 -5.12
N LEU A 26 12.11 -52.53 -6.32
CA LEU A 26 10.76 -52.71 -6.84
C LEU A 26 10.60 -54.13 -7.37
N THR A 27 9.44 -54.74 -7.12
CA THR A 27 9.07 -56.01 -7.75
C THR A 27 9.00 -55.82 -9.28
N CYS A 28 9.28 -56.89 -10.04
CA CYS A 28 9.43 -56.84 -11.50
C CYS A 28 8.24 -56.17 -12.22
N ASP A 29 7.03 -56.31 -11.67
CA ASP A 29 5.80 -55.71 -12.22
C ASP A 29 5.79 -54.16 -12.17
N TYR A 30 6.47 -53.55 -11.20
CA TYR A 30 6.59 -52.09 -11.06
C TYR A 30 7.70 -51.52 -11.95
N TYR A 31 8.73 -52.30 -12.27
CA TYR A 31 9.83 -51.87 -13.13
C TYR A 31 9.40 -51.77 -14.60
N ASP A 32 8.61 -52.74 -15.08
CA ASP A 32 8.06 -52.74 -16.45
C ASP A 32 7.03 -51.62 -16.70
N ALA A 33 6.27 -51.21 -15.67
CA ALA A 33 5.31 -50.11 -15.76
C ALA A 33 6.01 -48.73 -15.88
N VAL A 34 7.16 -48.57 -15.22
CA VAL A 34 7.99 -47.36 -15.28
C VAL A 34 8.69 -47.22 -16.63
N LEU A 35 9.24 -48.31 -17.17
CA LEU A 35 9.86 -48.34 -18.50
C LEU A 35 8.88 -47.96 -19.62
N LYS A 36 7.65 -48.48 -19.55
CA LYS A 36 6.59 -48.19 -20.54
C LYS A 36 6.08 -46.73 -20.47
N GLY A 37 6.20 -46.08 -19.31
CA GLY A 37 5.90 -44.66 -19.13
C GLY A 37 6.99 -43.73 -19.69
N LEU A 38 8.26 -44.13 -19.58
CA LEU A 38 9.41 -43.39 -20.09
C LEU A 38 9.52 -43.44 -21.62
N GLU A 39 9.21 -44.57 -22.26
CA GLU A 39 9.19 -44.70 -23.73
C GLU A 39 8.11 -43.81 -24.38
N ASN A 40 6.96 -43.62 -23.72
CA ASN A 40 5.90 -42.74 -24.19
C ASN A 40 6.23 -41.25 -24.02
N ALA A 41 7.04 -40.89 -23.01
CA ALA A 41 7.47 -39.50 -22.77
C ALA A 41 8.60 -39.07 -23.72
N LEU A 42 9.47 -40.00 -24.13
CA LEU A 42 10.56 -39.75 -25.09
C LEU A 42 10.08 -39.49 -26.52
N ALA A 43 8.86 -39.91 -26.88
CA ALA A 43 8.29 -39.66 -28.20
C ALA A 43 7.83 -38.20 -28.44
N VAL A 44 7.88 -37.33 -27.41
CA VAL A 44 7.16 -36.03 -27.40
C VAL A 44 8.08 -34.81 -27.15
N LEU A 45 9.38 -34.95 -26.86
CA LEU A 45 10.27 -33.81 -26.53
C LEU A 45 11.23 -33.41 -27.69
N PRO A 46 11.26 -32.12 -28.12
CA PRO A 46 12.15 -31.64 -29.19
C PRO A 46 13.60 -31.36 -28.72
N SER A 47 14.56 -31.52 -29.63
CA SER A 47 16.02 -31.49 -29.42
C SER A 47 16.68 -30.15 -29.01
N GLY A 48 15.91 -29.10 -28.71
CA GLY A 48 16.41 -27.72 -28.55
C GLY A 48 16.76 -27.25 -27.13
N ILE A 49 16.19 -27.86 -26.07
CA ILE A 49 16.26 -27.36 -24.68
C ILE A 49 17.67 -27.50 -24.05
N GLY A 50 18.59 -28.24 -24.68
CA GLY A 50 19.95 -28.46 -24.16
C GLY A 50 20.92 -27.29 -24.31
N VAL A 51 20.61 -26.26 -25.11
CA VAL A 51 21.56 -25.19 -25.46
C VAL A 51 21.36 -23.92 -24.64
N GLU A 52 20.12 -23.58 -24.27
CA GLU A 52 19.77 -22.32 -23.60
C GLU A 52 20.25 -22.23 -22.14
N LEU A 53 20.30 -23.37 -21.42
CA LEU A 53 20.77 -23.41 -20.04
C LEU A 53 22.26 -23.03 -19.88
N LYS A 54 23.03 -23.13 -20.96
CA LYS A 54 24.46 -22.75 -20.98
C LYS A 54 24.68 -21.25 -21.20
N SER A 55 23.71 -20.56 -21.80
CA SER A 55 23.79 -19.13 -22.13
C SER A 55 23.56 -18.25 -20.89
N SER A 56 22.56 -18.56 -20.07
CA SER A 56 22.16 -17.74 -18.91
C SER A 56 23.21 -17.69 -17.79
N ILE A 57 24.15 -18.62 -17.74
CA ILE A 57 25.25 -18.64 -16.76
C ILE A 57 26.34 -17.61 -17.11
N GLY A 58 26.44 -17.18 -18.38
CA GLY A 58 27.42 -16.20 -18.83
C GLY A 58 27.08 -14.75 -18.47
N GLU A 59 25.79 -14.39 -18.50
CA GLU A 59 25.32 -13.01 -18.28
C GLU A 59 25.36 -12.59 -16.81
N LEU A 60 25.22 -13.54 -15.88
CA LEU A 60 25.24 -13.29 -14.43
C LEU A 60 26.64 -12.99 -13.87
N ARG A 61 27.71 -13.07 -14.67
CA ARG A 61 29.10 -12.84 -14.22
C ARG A 61 29.65 -11.43 -14.53
N GLN A 62 28.88 -10.52 -15.12
CA GLN A 62 29.44 -9.28 -15.70
C GLN A 62 28.99 -7.92 -15.14
N SER A 63 28.24 -7.79 -14.04
CA SER A 63 28.03 -6.43 -13.47
C SER A 63 27.72 -6.41 -11.98
N ALA A 64 28.66 -5.87 -11.20
CA ALA A 64 28.59 -5.57 -9.76
C ALA A 64 28.97 -4.05 -9.54
N PRO A 65 29.00 -3.48 -8.31
CA PRO A 65 28.08 -2.47 -7.76
C PRO A 65 28.71 -1.07 -7.46
N GLU A 66 27.90 -0.04 -7.15
CA GLU A 66 28.30 1.18 -6.40
C GLU A 66 27.15 1.74 -5.52
N VAL A 67 27.49 2.56 -4.53
CA VAL A 67 26.96 2.67 -3.14
C VAL A 67 26.05 3.89 -2.86
N LEU A 68 25.15 3.77 -1.87
CA LEU A 68 24.89 4.67 -0.69
C LEU A 68 23.67 4.07 0.05
N VAL A 69 23.72 3.68 1.32
CA VAL A 69 23.53 4.55 2.49
C VAL A 69 24.18 3.92 3.74
N VAL A 70 25.20 4.58 4.29
CA VAL A 70 25.48 4.56 5.73
C VAL A 70 25.66 6.01 6.13
N ILE A 71 24.64 6.60 6.74
CA ILE A 71 24.79 7.89 7.39
C ILE A 71 25.46 7.63 8.74
N PRO A 72 26.54 8.35 9.09
CA PRO A 72 27.17 8.21 10.39
C PRO A 72 26.13 8.48 11.50
N ALA A 73 26.02 7.56 12.47
CA ALA A 73 25.08 7.65 13.59
C ALA A 73 25.34 8.84 14.57
N ASN A 74 26.19 9.80 14.19
CA ASN A 74 26.73 10.83 15.10
C ASN A 74 26.72 12.24 14.47
N LEU A 75 25.78 12.53 13.57
CA LEU A 75 25.57 13.86 12.99
C LEU A 75 24.86 14.79 13.98
N THR A 76 25.30 16.05 14.06
CA THR A 76 24.55 17.10 14.78
C THR A 76 23.32 17.52 13.99
N CYS A 77 22.28 18.04 14.64
CA CYS A 77 21.04 18.46 13.97
C CYS A 77 21.30 19.53 12.89
N ASP A 78 22.17 20.50 13.15
CA ASP A 78 22.57 21.51 12.16
C ASP A 78 23.21 20.90 10.91
N SER A 79 23.98 19.82 11.08
CA SER A 79 24.63 19.12 9.98
C SER A 79 23.63 18.25 9.20
N TYR A 80 22.68 17.63 9.91
CA TYR A 80 21.58 16.88 9.31
C TYR A 80 20.64 17.78 8.49
N ASP A 81 20.27 18.95 9.01
CA ASP A 81 19.46 19.95 8.31
C ASP A 81 20.19 20.53 7.08
N ALA A 82 21.51 20.75 7.19
CA ALA A 82 22.32 21.19 6.05
C ALA A 82 22.37 20.13 4.93
N VAL A 83 22.39 18.84 5.29
CA VAL A 83 22.33 17.73 4.33
C VAL A 83 20.95 17.68 3.66
N LEU A 84 19.85 17.73 4.42
CA LEU A 84 18.49 17.76 3.88
C LEU A 84 18.29 18.93 2.92
N LYS A 85 18.69 20.13 3.33
CA LYS A 85 18.62 21.34 2.51
C LYS A 85 19.48 21.25 1.25
N GLY A 86 20.64 20.59 1.33
CA GLY A 86 21.50 20.31 0.17
C GLY A 86 20.84 19.38 -0.84
N LEU A 87 20.18 18.32 -0.37
CA LEU A 87 19.44 17.36 -1.21
C LEU A 87 18.19 17.99 -1.84
N GLU A 88 17.46 18.83 -1.08
CA GLU A 88 16.31 19.58 -1.59
C GLU A 88 16.71 20.61 -2.66
N ASN A 89 17.81 21.34 -2.46
CA ASN A 89 18.33 22.25 -3.48
C ASN A 89 18.80 21.51 -4.74
N ALA A 90 19.29 20.27 -4.59
CA ALA A 90 19.65 19.43 -5.74
C ALA A 90 18.42 19.02 -6.56
N LEU A 91 17.23 18.84 -5.96
CA LEU A 91 15.99 18.58 -6.70
C LEU A 91 15.64 19.68 -7.71
N ALA A 92 16.02 20.93 -7.44
CA ALA A 92 15.75 22.05 -8.35
C ALA A 92 16.61 22.02 -9.64
N VAL A 93 17.66 21.19 -9.68
CA VAL A 93 18.65 21.16 -10.76
C VAL A 93 18.69 19.81 -11.47
N LEU A 94 18.14 18.75 -10.86
CA LEU A 94 18.24 17.39 -11.36
C LEU A 94 17.13 17.03 -12.39
N PRO A 95 17.43 16.12 -13.35
CA PRO A 95 16.44 15.59 -14.29
C PRO A 95 15.30 14.83 -13.58
N SER A 96 14.09 14.85 -14.17
CA SER A 96 12.86 14.32 -13.55
C SER A 96 12.94 12.87 -13.06
N GLY A 97 13.66 11.97 -13.75
CA GLY A 97 13.84 10.58 -13.32
C GLY A 97 14.65 10.44 -12.02
N ILE A 98 15.78 11.15 -11.92
CA ILE A 98 16.65 11.15 -10.72
C ILE A 98 16.02 11.97 -9.59
N GLY A 99 15.26 13.02 -9.94
CA GLY A 99 14.52 13.83 -8.97
C GLY A 99 13.45 13.04 -8.22
N VAL A 100 12.81 12.06 -8.85
CA VAL A 100 11.81 11.19 -8.19
C VAL A 100 12.48 10.26 -7.16
N GLU A 101 13.59 9.63 -7.53
CA GLU A 101 14.35 8.75 -6.62
C GLU A 101 14.96 9.54 -5.46
N LEU A 102 15.56 10.69 -5.74
CA LEU A 102 16.10 11.58 -4.71
C LEU A 102 15.00 12.09 -3.76
N LYS A 103 13.80 12.39 -4.28
CA LYS A 103 12.65 12.80 -3.47
C LYS A 103 12.18 11.67 -2.55
N SER A 104 12.22 10.42 -3.02
CA SER A 104 11.96 9.24 -2.20
C SER A 104 13.01 9.10 -1.09
N SER A 105 14.30 9.21 -1.42
CA SER A 105 15.40 9.11 -0.45
C SER A 105 15.40 10.25 0.59
N ILE A 106 14.98 11.47 0.22
CA ILE A 106 14.75 12.56 1.18
C ILE A 106 13.59 12.21 2.13
N GLY A 107 12.53 11.59 1.61
CA GLY A 107 11.40 11.12 2.41
C GLY A 107 11.79 10.05 3.43
N GLU A 108 12.64 9.10 3.03
CA GLU A 108 13.20 8.08 3.92
C GLU A 108 14.16 8.69 4.96
N LEU A 109 15.01 9.63 4.54
CA LEU A 109 15.95 10.31 5.43
C LEU A 109 15.21 11.05 6.56
N ARG A 110 14.13 11.76 6.22
CA ARG A 110 13.26 12.44 7.20
C ARG A 110 12.63 11.49 8.22
N GLN A 111 12.40 10.22 7.86
CA GLN A 111 11.85 9.20 8.75
C GLN A 111 12.91 8.58 9.67
N SER A 112 14.20 8.81 9.40
CA SER A 112 15.33 8.26 10.15
C SER A 112 16.22 9.36 10.77
N ALA A 113 15.61 10.44 11.27
CA ALA A 113 16.35 11.55 11.88
C ALA A 113 17.15 11.07 13.12
N PRO A 114 18.38 11.60 13.35
CA PRO A 114 19.12 11.32 14.58
C PRO A 114 18.32 11.68 15.84
N GLU A 115 18.52 10.95 16.95
CA GLU A 115 17.85 11.22 18.23
C GLU A 115 18.00 12.69 18.65
N GLY A 116 16.87 13.36 18.91
CA GLY A 116 16.83 14.77 19.29
C GLY A 116 16.81 15.78 18.13
N CYS A 117 16.93 15.31 16.88
CA CYS A 117 16.85 16.13 15.67
C CYS A 117 15.49 16.05 14.97
N THR A 118 14.43 15.67 15.68
CA THR A 118 13.06 15.78 15.14
C THR A 118 12.80 17.22 14.73
N PRO A 119 12.52 17.49 13.44
CA PRO A 119 12.13 18.82 12.98
C PRO A 119 10.97 19.36 13.82
N PRO A 120 10.75 20.69 13.89
CA PRO A 120 9.46 21.20 14.36
C PRO A 120 8.37 20.46 13.59
N ARG A 121 7.45 19.83 14.33
CA ARG A 121 6.41 18.92 13.82
C ARG A 121 5.84 19.50 12.51
N PRO A 122 6.01 18.85 11.36
CA PRO A 122 5.69 19.46 10.08
C PRO A 122 4.20 19.77 10.03
N VAL A 123 3.86 21.06 10.07
CA VAL A 123 2.52 21.52 9.74
C VAL A 123 2.36 21.31 8.23
N GLY A 124 1.27 20.67 7.82
CA GLY A 124 0.97 20.50 6.40
C GLY A 124 0.96 21.83 5.64
N VAL A 125 1.31 21.80 4.36
CA VAL A 125 1.38 23.00 3.51
C VAL A 125 0.20 22.98 2.55
N CYS A 126 -0.52 24.09 2.47
CA CYS A 126 -1.51 24.31 1.40
C CYS A 126 -0.82 25.03 0.25
N GLU A 127 -0.40 24.30 -0.77
CA GLU A 127 0.01 24.89 -2.04
C GLU A 127 -1.23 25.28 -2.86
N GLU A 128 -1.18 26.46 -3.48
CA GLU A 128 -2.25 26.94 -4.36
C GLU A 128 -1.78 26.91 -5.82
N THR A 129 -2.61 26.36 -6.69
CA THR A 129 -2.42 26.40 -8.13
C THR A 129 -2.69 27.82 -8.64
N VAL A 130 -1.67 28.50 -9.16
CA VAL A 130 -1.83 29.83 -9.75
C VAL A 130 -2.44 29.70 -11.15
N VAL A 131 -3.58 30.34 -11.39
CA VAL A 131 -4.27 30.30 -12.69
C VAL A 131 -4.07 31.63 -13.42
N ASP A 132 -3.33 31.58 -14.53
CA ASP A 132 -3.30 32.64 -15.54
C ASP A 132 -4.25 32.26 -16.68
N GLU A 133 -5.49 32.75 -16.64
CA GLU A 133 -6.52 32.41 -17.64
C GLU A 133 -6.12 32.82 -19.06
N VAL A 134 -5.37 33.91 -19.23
CA VAL A 134 -4.94 34.36 -20.56
C VAL A 134 -3.98 33.32 -21.11
N ARG A 135 -2.91 33.02 -20.37
CA ARG A 135 -1.89 32.06 -20.80
C ARG A 135 -2.46 30.65 -20.99
N LEU A 136 -3.28 30.18 -20.05
CA LEU A 136 -3.90 28.86 -20.10
C LEU A 136 -4.76 28.67 -21.36
N CYS A 137 -5.42 29.74 -21.80
CA CYS A 137 -6.38 29.66 -22.88
C CYS A 137 -5.87 30.12 -24.25
N GLU A 138 -4.62 30.55 -24.38
CA GLU A 138 -4.02 30.99 -25.65
C GLU A 138 -4.05 29.90 -26.73
N SER A 139 -3.78 28.65 -26.36
CA SER A 139 -3.70 27.52 -27.30
C SER A 139 -4.97 26.65 -27.34
N VAL A 140 -6.01 27.02 -26.60
CA VAL A 140 -7.25 26.23 -26.53
C VAL A 140 -8.17 26.65 -27.68
N ASN A 141 -8.47 25.73 -28.59
CA ASN A 141 -9.41 25.98 -29.68
C ASN A 141 -10.84 26.07 -29.12
N ARG A 142 -11.40 27.28 -29.08
CA ARG A 142 -12.75 27.55 -28.55
C ARG A 142 -13.83 27.44 -29.63
N ASP A 143 -13.47 27.36 -30.90
CA ASP A 143 -14.40 27.52 -32.02
C ASP A 143 -15.41 26.36 -32.14
N GLY A 144 -15.08 25.18 -31.58
CA GLY A 144 -15.98 24.02 -31.54
C GLY A 144 -17.09 24.15 -30.49
N LEU A 145 -16.77 24.74 -29.33
CA LEU A 145 -17.68 24.97 -28.22
C LEU A 145 -18.30 26.36 -28.40
N GLY A 146 -19.39 26.45 -29.17
CA GLY A 146 -20.06 27.71 -29.51
C GLY A 146 -20.55 28.53 -28.29
N SER A 147 -21.38 29.54 -28.52
CA SER A 147 -21.84 30.46 -27.46
C SER A 147 -22.96 29.92 -26.56
N GLN A 148 -23.47 28.71 -26.84
CA GLN A 148 -24.57 28.07 -26.11
C GLN A 148 -24.12 26.76 -25.49
N VAL A 149 -24.75 26.38 -24.38
CA VAL A 149 -24.52 25.09 -23.71
C VAL A 149 -24.86 23.96 -24.71
N PRO A 150 -23.95 23.01 -24.97
CA PRO A 150 -24.24 21.85 -25.80
C PRO A 150 -25.41 21.04 -25.25
N SER A 151 -26.11 20.31 -26.12
CA SER A 151 -27.09 19.32 -25.67
C SER A 151 -26.41 18.24 -24.82
N SER A 152 -27.16 17.62 -23.90
CA SER A 152 -26.59 16.70 -22.90
C SER A 152 -25.82 15.51 -23.51
N ASP A 153 -26.19 15.08 -24.73
CA ASP A 153 -25.52 14.02 -25.49
C ASP A 153 -24.15 14.45 -26.06
N ARG A 154 -23.89 15.74 -26.17
CA ARG A 154 -22.67 16.34 -26.74
C ARG A 154 -21.74 16.96 -25.72
N LEU A 155 -22.09 16.94 -24.44
CA LEU A 155 -21.26 17.53 -23.37
C LEU A 155 -19.89 16.85 -23.28
N CYS A 156 -19.82 15.54 -23.53
CA CYS A 156 -18.56 14.80 -23.50
C CYS A 156 -17.72 14.92 -24.78
N ASP A 157 -18.19 15.66 -25.81
CA ASP A 157 -17.44 15.87 -27.05
C ASP A 157 -16.27 16.86 -26.85
N PHE A 158 -16.30 17.65 -25.77
CA PHE A 158 -15.36 18.73 -25.49
C PHE A 158 -14.57 18.47 -24.21
N GLY A 159 -13.31 18.93 -24.19
CA GLY A 159 -12.43 18.83 -23.04
C GLY A 159 -12.72 19.87 -21.96
N ILE A 160 -12.27 19.60 -20.74
CA ILE A 160 -12.43 20.53 -19.61
C ILE A 160 -11.74 21.86 -19.87
N SER A 161 -10.59 21.88 -20.55
CA SER A 161 -9.92 23.12 -20.94
C SER A 161 -10.76 24.00 -21.86
N GLU A 162 -11.55 23.41 -22.78
CA GLU A 162 -12.46 24.16 -23.66
C GLU A 162 -13.58 24.82 -22.86
N TYR A 163 -14.17 24.08 -21.92
CA TYR A 163 -15.16 24.64 -20.99
C TYR A 163 -14.56 25.72 -20.10
N ALA A 164 -13.42 25.46 -19.47
CA ALA A 164 -12.71 26.40 -18.60
C ALA A 164 -12.42 27.73 -19.33
N CYS A 165 -12.04 27.64 -20.61
CA CYS A 165 -11.71 28.79 -21.45
C CYS A 165 -12.91 29.43 -22.16
N SER A 166 -14.12 28.91 -21.99
CA SER A 166 -15.34 29.44 -22.60
C SER A 166 -16.20 30.21 -21.59
N SER A 167 -17.04 31.13 -22.08
CA SER A 167 -18.07 31.78 -21.28
C SER A 167 -19.26 30.85 -20.99
N VAL A 168 -19.38 29.74 -21.71
CA VAL A 168 -20.45 28.74 -21.55
C VAL A 168 -20.40 28.07 -20.17
N ALA A 169 -19.22 27.92 -19.57
CA ALA A 169 -19.08 27.23 -18.28
C ALA A 169 -19.98 27.81 -17.18
N SER A 170 -20.09 29.15 -17.09
CA SER A 170 -20.94 29.80 -16.09
C SER A 170 -22.45 29.61 -16.31
N SER A 171 -22.86 29.09 -17.47
CA SER A 171 -24.25 28.78 -17.80
C SER A 171 -24.62 27.30 -17.61
N LEU A 172 -23.65 26.44 -17.22
CA LEU A 172 -23.89 25.02 -17.01
C LEU A 172 -24.81 24.79 -15.80
N SER A 173 -25.75 23.87 -15.94
CA SER A 173 -26.57 23.38 -14.83
C SER A 173 -25.79 22.36 -13.97
N SER A 174 -26.33 22.05 -12.78
CA SER A 174 -25.76 20.96 -11.96
C SER A 174 -25.83 19.60 -12.68
N GLY A 175 -26.85 19.36 -13.51
CA GLY A 175 -26.97 18.14 -14.32
C GLY A 175 -25.92 18.04 -15.42
N ASP A 176 -25.59 19.17 -16.06
CA ASP A 176 -24.52 19.22 -17.07
C ASP A 176 -23.17 18.93 -16.41
N LEU A 177 -22.93 19.49 -15.23
CA LEU A 177 -21.69 19.26 -14.48
C LEU A 177 -21.56 17.80 -14.02
N VAL A 178 -22.64 17.16 -13.56
CA VAL A 178 -22.64 15.71 -13.28
C VAL A 178 -22.28 14.93 -14.53
N THR A 179 -22.85 15.28 -15.68
CA THR A 179 -22.56 14.61 -16.95
C THR A 179 -21.08 14.74 -17.31
N LEU A 180 -20.50 15.95 -17.18
CA LEU A 180 -19.08 16.21 -17.44
C LEU A 180 -18.15 15.42 -16.51
N LEU A 181 -18.47 15.33 -15.22
CA LEU A 181 -17.73 14.49 -14.26
C LEU A 181 -17.82 12.99 -14.61
N THR A 182 -18.91 12.57 -15.27
CA THR A 182 -19.08 11.20 -15.77
C THR A 182 -18.55 10.97 -17.18
N CYS A 183 -17.99 11.95 -17.88
CA CYS A 183 -17.39 11.69 -19.18
C CYS A 183 -16.17 10.77 -19.01
N LYS A 184 -15.92 9.87 -19.96
CA LYS A 184 -14.60 9.21 -20.05
C LYS A 184 -13.68 10.27 -20.64
N GLN A 185 -12.76 10.80 -19.85
CA GLN A 185 -11.87 11.83 -20.39
C GLN A 185 -11.11 11.28 -21.61
N PRO A 186 -11.03 12.04 -22.71
CA PRO A 186 -10.13 11.72 -23.80
C PRO A 186 -8.67 11.76 -23.29
N ASN A 187 -7.76 11.05 -23.98
CA ASN A 187 -6.33 10.83 -23.66
C ASN A 187 -5.44 12.10 -23.48
N SER A 188 -6.02 13.28 -23.25
CA SER A 188 -5.35 14.51 -22.87
C SER A 188 -5.48 14.68 -21.36
N THR A 189 -4.41 14.43 -20.60
CA THR A 189 -4.30 14.80 -19.18
C THR A 189 -4.68 16.27 -19.01
N THR A 190 -5.83 16.52 -18.41
CA THR A 190 -6.30 17.88 -18.12
C THR A 190 -5.48 18.39 -16.94
N GLY A 191 -4.73 19.48 -17.15
CA GLY A 191 -3.89 20.05 -16.09
C GLY A 191 -4.71 20.62 -14.92
N ALA A 192 -4.10 20.68 -13.74
CA ALA A 192 -4.69 21.24 -12.52
C ALA A 192 -5.25 22.67 -12.71
N GLU A 193 -4.56 23.51 -13.49
CA GLU A 193 -4.98 24.89 -13.81
C GLU A 193 -6.36 24.93 -14.51
N ALA A 194 -6.63 24.01 -15.45
CA ALA A 194 -7.88 23.94 -16.19
C ALA A 194 -9.05 23.47 -15.30
N TRP A 195 -8.81 22.46 -14.47
CA TRP A 195 -9.80 22.01 -13.49
C TRP A 195 -10.15 23.10 -12.47
N LYS A 196 -9.16 23.81 -11.94
CA LYS A 196 -9.37 24.92 -11.01
C LYS A 196 -10.18 26.05 -11.66
N LEU A 197 -9.79 26.51 -12.86
CA LEU A 197 -10.52 27.55 -13.58
C LEU A 197 -11.97 27.12 -13.89
N PHE A 198 -12.15 25.88 -14.34
CA PHE A 198 -13.48 25.33 -14.61
C PHE A 198 -14.37 25.37 -13.36
N PHE A 199 -13.90 24.84 -12.23
CA PHE A 199 -14.66 24.83 -10.98
C PHE A 199 -14.92 26.20 -10.39
N GLN A 200 -14.04 27.18 -10.62
CA GLN A 200 -14.31 28.59 -10.28
C GLN A 200 -15.51 29.12 -11.08
N LYS A 201 -15.61 28.81 -12.38
CA LYS A 201 -16.72 29.25 -13.23
C LYS A 201 -18.05 28.56 -12.92
N VAL A 202 -18.03 27.30 -12.46
CA VAL A 202 -19.23 26.53 -12.07
C VAL A 202 -19.49 26.52 -10.55
N ALA A 203 -18.82 27.38 -9.77
CA ALA A 203 -18.88 27.35 -8.31
C ALA A 203 -20.30 27.47 -7.72
N GLY A 204 -21.23 28.11 -8.45
CA GLY A 204 -22.63 28.27 -8.07
C GLY A 204 -23.47 26.99 -8.15
N VAL A 205 -23.10 26.02 -9.00
CA VAL A 205 -23.80 24.74 -9.17
C VAL A 205 -23.00 23.53 -8.66
N LEU A 206 -21.72 23.74 -8.33
CA LEU A 206 -20.77 22.70 -7.94
C LEU A 206 -21.27 21.83 -6.79
N GLU A 207 -21.77 22.43 -5.70
CA GLU A 207 -22.19 21.66 -4.52
C GLU A 207 -23.38 20.74 -4.79
N VAL A 208 -24.35 21.22 -5.58
CA VAL A 208 -25.52 20.44 -5.98
C VAL A 208 -25.09 19.30 -6.90
N ALA A 209 -24.18 19.57 -7.83
CA ALA A 209 -23.63 18.57 -8.74
C ALA A 209 -22.83 17.48 -7.98
N LEU A 210 -21.96 17.85 -7.03
CA LEU A 210 -21.19 16.88 -6.25
C LEU A 210 -22.11 15.98 -5.40
N SER A 211 -23.15 16.55 -4.79
CA SER A 211 -24.16 15.77 -4.07
C SER A 211 -24.84 14.75 -4.99
N ALA A 212 -25.27 15.16 -6.18
CA ALA A 212 -25.90 14.26 -7.16
C ALA A 212 -24.91 13.20 -7.67
N TYR A 213 -23.67 13.59 -7.99
CA TYR A 213 -22.62 12.69 -8.45
C TYR A 213 -22.29 11.60 -7.42
N SER A 214 -22.27 11.95 -6.12
CA SER A 214 -21.98 11.00 -5.04
C SER A 214 -22.91 9.79 -4.95
N SER A 215 -24.12 9.91 -5.52
CA SER A 215 -25.15 8.87 -5.55
C SER A 215 -25.02 7.90 -6.72
N THR A 216 -24.15 8.19 -7.69
CA THR A 216 -23.89 7.31 -8.84
C THR A 216 -22.98 6.14 -8.45
N ASN A 217 -23.18 4.98 -9.06
CA ASN A 217 -22.35 3.80 -8.81
C ASN A 217 -21.06 3.88 -9.64
N LEU A 218 -19.90 3.99 -8.99
CA LEU A 218 -18.62 4.34 -9.61
C LEU A 218 -17.58 3.21 -9.58
N SER A 219 -18.03 1.95 -9.41
CA SER A 219 -17.18 0.79 -9.12
C SER A 219 -16.01 0.52 -10.08
N ASP A 220 -16.02 1.10 -11.30
CA ASP A 220 -15.01 0.84 -12.34
C ASP A 220 -14.21 2.10 -12.77
N ARG A 221 -14.22 3.20 -11.99
CA ARG A 221 -13.48 4.42 -12.35
C ARG A 221 -12.42 4.79 -11.32
N GLN A 222 -11.19 4.94 -11.80
CA GLN A 222 -10.14 5.65 -11.08
C GLN A 222 -10.45 7.15 -11.12
N PRO A 223 -10.63 7.81 -9.96
CA PRO A 223 -10.83 9.26 -9.91
C PRO A 223 -9.54 9.98 -10.35
N GLU A 224 -9.65 11.04 -11.14
CA GLU A 224 -8.49 11.86 -11.50
C GLU A 224 -8.09 12.77 -10.32
N PRO A 225 -6.86 12.70 -9.79
CA PRO A 225 -6.44 13.43 -8.59
C PRO A 225 -6.66 14.95 -8.68
N HIS A 226 -6.40 15.54 -9.85
CA HIS A 226 -6.54 16.97 -10.11
C HIS A 226 -7.97 17.49 -9.89
N VAL A 227 -8.98 16.62 -10.00
CA VAL A 227 -10.37 16.99 -9.71
C VAL A 227 -10.55 17.29 -8.22
N LEU A 228 -10.02 16.42 -7.34
CA LEU A 228 -10.14 16.63 -5.90
C LEU A 228 -9.32 17.83 -5.44
N ASP A 229 -8.11 18.00 -5.98
CA ASP A 229 -7.24 19.15 -5.68
C ASP A 229 -7.97 20.46 -6.02
N ALA A 230 -8.51 20.55 -7.23
CA ALA A 230 -9.23 21.74 -7.68
C ALA A 230 -10.50 22.01 -6.84
N ILE A 231 -11.27 20.98 -6.48
CA ILE A 231 -12.40 21.13 -5.55
C ILE A 231 -11.90 21.61 -4.17
N GLY A 232 -10.78 21.06 -3.72
CA GLY A 232 -10.09 21.45 -2.49
C GLY A 232 -9.79 22.94 -2.47
N GLU A 233 -9.14 23.43 -3.51
CA GLU A 233 -8.76 24.84 -3.65
C GLU A 233 -9.95 25.79 -3.82
N VAL A 234 -10.98 25.41 -4.58
CA VAL A 234 -12.15 26.27 -4.80
C VAL A 234 -13.09 26.31 -3.59
N LYS A 235 -13.25 25.19 -2.88
CA LYS A 235 -14.26 25.05 -1.80
C LYS A 235 -13.66 24.72 -0.44
N VAL A 236 -12.95 23.61 -0.30
CA VAL A 236 -12.54 23.06 1.01
C VAL A 236 -11.59 24.03 1.74
N ASN A 237 -10.67 24.65 1.00
CA ASN A 237 -9.68 25.57 1.57
C ASN A 237 -10.30 26.83 2.17
N ASN A 238 -11.51 27.18 1.73
CA ASN A 238 -12.25 28.38 2.12
C ASN A 238 -13.29 28.12 3.22
N PHE A 239 -13.35 26.91 3.80
CA PHE A 239 -14.24 26.65 4.92
C PHE A 239 -13.89 27.53 6.12
N SER A 240 -14.91 28.11 6.74
CA SER A 240 -14.73 28.92 7.95
C SER A 240 -14.33 28.04 9.15
N ALA A 241 -13.76 28.67 10.18
CA ALA A 241 -13.46 27.98 11.44
C ALA A 241 -14.70 27.31 12.07
N THR A 242 -15.89 27.90 11.92
CA THR A 242 -17.15 27.32 12.40
C THR A 242 -17.55 26.09 11.59
N GLN A 243 -17.35 26.11 10.27
CA GLN A 243 -17.62 24.97 9.39
C GLN A 243 -16.66 23.80 9.64
N LEU A 244 -15.37 24.08 9.86
CA LEU A 244 -14.35 23.07 10.15
C LEU A 244 -14.58 22.32 11.46
N THR A 245 -15.37 22.89 12.37
CA THR A 245 -15.69 22.30 13.68
C THR A 245 -17.12 21.73 13.76
N ASP A 246 -17.92 21.89 12.70
CA ASP A 246 -19.26 21.33 12.58
C ASP A 246 -19.21 19.90 12.00
N VAL A 247 -19.50 18.92 12.86
CA VAL A 247 -19.53 17.49 12.53
C VAL A 247 -20.48 17.18 11.37
N SER A 248 -21.66 17.79 11.35
CA SER A 248 -22.64 17.53 10.29
C SER A 248 -22.15 18.12 8.97
N PHE A 249 -21.64 19.35 8.99
CA PHE A 249 -21.11 19.99 7.79
C PHE A 249 -19.96 19.20 7.17
N VAL A 250 -18.96 18.81 7.99
CA VAL A 250 -17.80 18.04 7.53
C VAL A 250 -18.22 16.65 7.02
N ALA A 251 -19.16 15.98 7.69
CA ALA A 251 -19.68 14.69 7.22
C ALA A 251 -20.37 14.80 5.85
N HIS A 252 -21.20 15.82 5.61
CA HIS A 252 -21.84 16.01 4.30
C HIS A 252 -20.83 16.21 3.17
N TRP A 253 -19.70 16.87 3.45
CA TRP A 253 -18.64 17.05 2.48
C TRP A 253 -17.81 15.79 2.27
N PHE A 254 -17.20 15.23 3.31
CA PHE A 254 -16.23 14.14 3.15
C PHE A 254 -16.89 12.77 2.99
N GLN A 255 -17.99 12.50 3.69
CA GLN A 255 -18.70 11.22 3.58
C GLN A 255 -19.78 11.22 2.47
N GLY A 256 -20.16 12.40 1.99
CA GLY A 256 -21.11 12.59 0.88
C GLY A 256 -20.42 13.07 -0.40
N ARG A 257 -20.31 14.39 -0.55
CA ARG A 257 -19.92 15.07 -1.81
C ARG A 257 -18.56 14.62 -2.37
N LEU A 258 -17.55 14.49 -1.50
CA LEU A 258 -16.17 14.16 -1.89
C LEU A 258 -15.90 12.65 -1.91
N ARG A 259 -16.79 11.83 -1.34
CA ARG A 259 -16.61 10.37 -1.20
C ARG A 259 -16.08 9.70 -2.48
N PRO A 260 -16.62 9.97 -3.68
CA PRO A 260 -16.13 9.38 -4.92
C PRO A 260 -14.66 9.65 -5.27
N PHE A 261 -14.10 10.76 -4.79
CA PHE A 261 -12.80 11.25 -5.20
C PHE A 261 -11.70 10.93 -4.18
N LEU A 262 -12.09 10.62 -2.94
CA LEU A 262 -11.17 10.29 -1.84
C LEU A 262 -10.15 9.17 -2.17
N PRO A 263 -10.48 8.11 -2.95
CA PRO A 263 -9.50 7.10 -3.31
C PRO A 263 -8.29 7.62 -4.08
N ALA A 264 -8.35 8.82 -4.68
CA ALA A 264 -7.27 9.42 -5.47
C ALA A 264 -6.73 10.71 -4.84
N ALA A 265 -6.88 10.88 -3.52
CA ALA A 265 -6.48 12.11 -2.84
C ALA A 265 -4.98 12.37 -2.97
N SER A 266 -4.61 13.49 -3.59
CA SER A 266 -3.20 13.82 -3.77
C SER A 266 -2.50 14.10 -2.44
N LYS A 267 -1.17 14.02 -2.46
CA LYS A 267 -0.32 14.47 -1.37
C LYS A 267 -0.64 15.90 -0.95
N ASP A 268 -0.83 16.81 -1.90
CA ASP A 268 -1.00 18.24 -1.64
C ASP A 268 -2.36 18.52 -1.00
N PHE A 269 -3.41 17.82 -1.46
CA PHE A 269 -4.73 17.86 -0.82
C PHE A 269 -4.67 17.36 0.63
N LEU A 270 -4.03 16.21 0.88
CA LEU A 270 -3.91 15.61 2.21
C LEU A 270 -3.08 16.50 3.15
N SER A 271 -1.94 17.00 2.67
CA SER A 271 -1.07 17.91 3.42
C SER A 271 -1.82 19.18 3.79
N CYS A 272 -2.50 19.81 2.81
CA CYS A 272 -3.30 20.99 3.08
C CYS A 272 -4.42 20.72 4.09
N LEU A 273 -5.07 19.56 4.01
CA LEU A 273 -6.14 19.16 4.92
C LEU A 273 -5.64 19.02 6.37
N SER A 274 -4.44 18.47 6.58
CA SER A 274 -3.83 18.35 7.92
C SER A 274 -3.52 19.70 8.58
N SER A 275 -3.32 20.74 7.77
CA SER A 275 -3.08 22.11 8.26
C SER A 275 -4.36 22.81 8.75
N LYS A 276 -5.55 22.30 8.41
CA LYS A 276 -6.82 22.93 8.78
C LYS A 276 -7.14 22.70 10.26
N ASN A 277 -7.81 23.68 10.87
CA ASN A 277 -8.18 23.64 12.30
C ASN A 277 -9.47 22.83 12.52
N PHE A 278 -9.44 21.54 12.19
CA PHE A 278 -10.48 20.60 12.59
C PHE A 278 -10.50 20.43 14.11
N SER A 279 -11.68 20.20 14.69
CA SER A 279 -11.76 19.60 16.01
C SER A 279 -11.42 18.11 15.90
N CYS A 280 -11.09 17.44 17.00
CA CYS A 280 -10.88 16.00 16.97
C CYS A 280 -12.10 15.23 16.43
N ASP A 281 -13.32 15.68 16.75
CA ASP A 281 -14.54 15.05 16.23
C ASP A 281 -14.63 15.18 14.70
N THR A 282 -14.33 16.36 14.14
CA THR A 282 -14.40 16.57 12.68
C THR A 282 -13.22 15.95 11.93
N TYR A 283 -12.03 15.92 12.53
CA TYR A 283 -10.88 15.16 12.01
C TYR A 283 -11.22 13.66 11.90
N GLN A 284 -11.79 13.07 12.95
CA GLN A 284 -12.18 11.65 12.97
C GLN A 284 -13.25 11.34 11.91
N VAL A 285 -14.16 12.28 11.61
CA VAL A 285 -15.11 12.15 10.49
C VAL A 285 -14.39 12.04 9.14
N VAL A 286 -13.32 12.81 8.92
CA VAL A 286 -12.51 12.77 7.69
C VAL A 286 -11.73 11.46 7.60
N VAL A 287 -11.06 11.04 8.69
CA VAL A 287 -10.36 9.73 8.76
C VAL A 287 -11.30 8.58 8.47
N GLN A 288 -12.51 8.61 9.03
CA GLN A 288 -13.54 7.61 8.77
C GLN A 288 -13.99 7.63 7.30
N ALA A 289 -14.13 8.80 6.69
CA ALA A 289 -14.48 8.92 5.28
C ALA A 289 -13.41 8.28 4.37
N LEU A 290 -12.14 8.56 4.64
CA LEU A 290 -11.00 7.96 3.92
C LEU A 290 -10.91 6.45 4.17
N SER A 291 -11.10 6.00 5.41
CA SER A 291 -11.02 4.58 5.78
C SER A 291 -12.10 3.75 5.07
N ARG A 292 -13.32 4.28 4.91
CA ARG A 292 -14.39 3.63 4.13
C ARG A 292 -14.05 3.45 2.65
N GLN A 293 -13.06 4.18 2.14
CA GLN A 293 -12.60 4.11 0.75
C GLN A 293 -11.26 3.37 0.61
N ALA A 294 -10.66 2.88 1.71
CA ALA A 294 -9.32 2.30 1.71
C ALA A 294 -9.18 1.08 0.78
N SER A 295 -10.23 0.27 0.62
CA SER A 295 -10.21 -0.88 -0.30
C SER A 295 -10.15 -0.50 -1.79
N LEU A 296 -10.44 0.76 -2.11
CA LEU A 296 -10.33 1.33 -3.46
C LEU A 296 -9.01 2.07 -3.68
N MET A 297 -8.16 2.19 -2.65
CA MET A 297 -6.87 2.86 -2.71
C MET A 297 -5.75 1.83 -2.93
N GLU A 298 -4.83 2.14 -3.83
CA GLU A 298 -3.54 1.43 -3.90
C GLU A 298 -2.74 1.61 -2.60
N VAL A 299 -1.84 0.67 -2.30
CA VAL A 299 -1.01 0.71 -1.07
C VAL A 299 -0.23 2.02 -0.96
N GLY A 300 0.31 2.53 -2.08
CA GLY A 300 1.01 3.82 -2.12
C GLY A 300 0.10 4.98 -1.69
N GLN A 301 -1.15 4.97 -2.13
CA GLN A 301 -2.13 6.00 -1.80
C GLN A 301 -2.58 5.94 -0.33
N GLN A 302 -2.73 4.73 0.24
CA GLN A 302 -3.02 4.59 1.67
C GLN A 302 -1.86 5.10 2.54
N ARG A 303 -0.61 4.88 2.11
CA ARG A 303 0.58 5.45 2.79
C ARG A 303 0.59 6.97 2.75
N LEU A 304 0.14 7.59 1.65
CA LEU A 304 -0.01 9.06 1.60
C LEU A 304 -1.07 9.54 2.60
N VAL A 305 -2.22 8.87 2.72
CA VAL A 305 -3.23 9.23 3.73
C VAL A 305 -2.66 9.17 5.14
N PHE A 306 -1.90 8.11 5.45
CA PHE A 306 -1.21 8.00 6.73
C PHE A 306 -0.20 9.14 6.93
N ALA A 307 0.76 9.29 6.01
CA ALA A 307 1.92 10.14 6.19
C ALA A 307 1.59 11.64 6.06
N ASP A 308 0.75 12.02 5.10
CA ASP A 308 0.48 13.41 4.73
C ASP A 308 -0.83 13.96 5.33
N PHE A 309 -1.64 13.13 5.98
CA PHE A 309 -2.83 13.60 6.70
C PHE A 309 -2.87 13.16 8.16
N VAL A 310 -2.98 11.85 8.42
CA VAL A 310 -3.20 11.30 9.77
C VAL A 310 -2.04 11.67 10.70
N LEU A 311 -0.81 11.32 10.33
CA LEU A 311 0.37 11.56 11.16
C LEU A 311 0.65 13.06 11.31
N LEU A 312 0.56 13.85 10.23
CA LEU A 312 0.75 15.31 10.29
C LEU A 312 -0.26 15.97 11.23
N PHE A 313 -1.54 15.65 11.11
CA PHE A 313 -2.58 16.26 11.94
C PHE A 313 -2.40 15.88 13.42
N LEU A 314 -2.22 14.60 13.73
CA LEU A 314 -2.08 14.14 15.12
C LEU A 314 -0.79 14.64 15.78
N SER A 315 0.26 14.91 14.99
CA SER A 315 1.52 15.45 15.49
C SER A 315 1.46 16.95 15.82
N ARG A 316 0.38 17.67 15.49
CA ARG A 316 0.26 19.10 15.79
C ARG A 316 0.15 19.35 17.29
N ASP A 317 0.97 20.25 17.78
CA ASP A 317 0.99 20.71 19.17
C ASP A 317 0.24 22.04 19.38
N ASP A 318 -0.15 22.72 18.31
CA ASP A 318 -0.91 23.97 18.32
C ASP A 318 -2.42 23.76 18.51
N LEU A 319 -2.89 22.51 18.52
CA LEU A 319 -4.29 22.14 18.75
C LEU A 319 -4.61 22.07 20.25
N ALA A 320 -5.87 22.26 20.61
CA ALA A 320 -6.32 22.20 22.00
C ALA A 320 -6.26 20.79 22.62
N ASP A 321 -6.35 19.75 21.78
CA ASP A 321 -6.23 18.33 22.17
C ASP A 321 -5.27 17.64 21.18
N PRO A 322 -3.94 17.83 21.33
CA PRO A 322 -2.94 17.17 20.49
C PRO A 322 -3.12 15.66 20.52
N ALA A 323 -2.95 15.01 19.37
CA ALA A 323 -3.21 13.58 19.17
C ALA A 323 -4.64 13.08 19.50
N CYS A 324 -5.59 13.98 19.80
CA CYS A 324 -7.01 13.66 20.01
C CYS A 324 -7.27 12.61 21.09
N LEU A 325 -6.85 12.91 22.32
CA LEU A 325 -6.87 12.01 23.48
C LEU A 325 -8.12 12.16 24.36
N ALA A 326 -8.73 13.34 24.41
CA ALA A 326 -9.70 13.68 25.46
C ALA A 326 -11.03 12.90 25.41
N LYS A 327 -11.39 12.32 24.25
CA LYS A 327 -12.68 11.62 24.01
C LYS A 327 -12.51 10.14 23.62
N THR A 328 -11.42 9.52 24.07
CA THR A 328 -11.15 8.11 23.80
C THR A 328 -11.23 7.28 25.07
N THR A 329 -11.86 6.10 24.99
CA THR A 329 -12.11 5.24 26.16
C THR A 329 -11.03 4.20 26.42
N SER A 330 -10.22 3.88 25.41
CA SER A 330 -9.13 2.91 25.47
C SER A 330 -8.10 3.17 24.38
N SER A 331 -6.95 2.50 24.47
CA SER A 331 -5.92 2.53 23.42
C SER A 331 -6.47 2.06 22.06
N ALA A 332 -7.34 1.04 22.08
CA ALA A 332 -7.99 0.52 20.88
C ALA A 332 -8.98 1.52 20.28
N ASP A 333 -9.83 2.15 21.11
CA ASP A 333 -10.79 3.18 20.68
C ASP A 333 -10.07 4.40 20.10
N TRP A 334 -8.95 4.81 20.70
CA TRP A 334 -8.11 5.87 20.18
C TRP A 334 -7.49 5.53 18.83
N LEU A 335 -6.94 4.32 18.68
CA LEU A 335 -6.34 3.86 17.43
C LEU A 335 -7.37 3.79 16.31
N GLU A 336 -8.54 3.19 16.58
CA GLU A 336 -9.62 3.05 15.60
C GLU A 336 -10.15 4.41 15.13
N LYS A 337 -10.46 5.32 16.06
CA LYS A 337 -11.01 6.64 15.71
C LYS A 337 -10.03 7.52 14.96
N ASN A 338 -8.76 7.53 15.40
CA ASN A 338 -7.79 8.50 14.90
C ASN A 338 -7.00 8.01 13.68
N PHE A 339 -6.91 6.69 13.45
CA PHE A 339 -6.17 6.11 12.33
C PHE A 339 -7.04 5.29 11.38
N GLY A 340 -8.13 4.68 11.86
CA GLY A 340 -8.97 3.80 11.06
C GLY A 340 -8.17 2.70 10.36
N ASN A 341 -8.41 2.50 9.07
CA ASN A 341 -7.71 1.47 8.28
C ASN A 341 -6.23 1.79 8.01
N PHE A 342 -5.78 3.00 8.34
CA PHE A 342 -4.41 3.45 8.09
C PHE A 342 -3.48 3.20 9.29
N SER A 343 -3.99 2.64 10.39
CA SER A 343 -3.21 2.29 11.59
C SER A 343 -2.05 1.33 11.29
N VAL A 344 -2.18 0.50 10.26
CA VAL A 344 -1.19 -0.50 9.84
C VAL A 344 0.13 0.11 9.37
N TYR A 345 0.15 1.41 9.05
CA TYR A 345 1.34 2.12 8.57
C TYR A 345 2.12 2.83 9.69
N ALA A 346 1.57 2.87 10.91
CA ALA A 346 2.25 3.44 12.07
C ALA A 346 3.21 2.42 12.72
N THR A 347 4.38 2.87 13.19
CA THR A 347 5.19 2.07 14.12
C THR A 347 4.62 2.13 15.54
N LEU A 348 4.94 1.17 16.40
CA LEU A 348 4.51 1.25 17.80
C LEU A 348 5.13 2.46 18.51
N GLU A 349 6.38 2.78 18.18
CA GLU A 349 7.06 3.98 18.68
C GLU A 349 6.29 5.27 18.33
N GLN A 350 5.80 5.39 17.09
CA GLN A 350 4.98 6.54 16.68
C GLN A 350 3.68 6.61 17.46
N LEU A 351 2.99 5.48 17.64
CA LEU A 351 1.75 5.41 18.42
C LEU A 351 1.98 5.82 19.88
N GLN A 352 3.07 5.35 20.49
CA GLN A 352 3.46 5.69 21.87
C GLN A 352 3.92 7.15 22.01
N THR A 353 4.54 7.71 20.97
CA THR A 353 4.93 9.13 20.93
C THR A 353 3.71 10.04 20.89
N LEU A 354 2.68 9.66 20.13
CA LEU A 354 1.43 10.42 20.04
C LEU A 354 0.54 10.23 21.28
N ASN A 355 0.50 9.01 21.83
CA ASN A 355 -0.26 8.67 23.02
C ASN A 355 0.65 7.94 24.02
N ALA A 356 1.19 8.67 24.99
CA ALA A 356 2.11 8.13 25.99
C ALA A 356 1.51 7.01 26.86
N ASN A 357 0.18 6.90 26.92
CA ASN A 357 -0.52 5.83 27.65
C ASN A 357 -0.99 4.70 26.73
N PHE A 358 -0.52 4.68 25.47
CA PHE A 358 -0.93 3.67 24.49
C PHE A 358 -0.48 2.27 24.94
N SER A 359 -1.47 1.40 25.13
CA SER A 359 -1.26 -0.02 25.38
C SER A 359 -1.43 -0.82 24.08
N SER A 360 -0.31 -1.33 23.58
CA SER A 360 -0.29 -2.18 22.39
C SER A 360 -1.07 -3.49 22.61
N PHE A 361 -1.03 -4.06 23.83
CA PHE A 361 -1.79 -5.27 24.15
C PHE A 361 -3.30 -5.02 24.26
N GLU A 362 -3.75 -3.86 24.74
CA GLU A 362 -5.17 -3.49 24.71
C GLU A 362 -5.69 -3.30 23.27
N SER A 363 -4.79 -2.98 22.34
CA SER A 363 -5.11 -2.71 20.94
C SER A 363 -4.74 -3.86 20.01
N LEU A 364 -4.39 -5.03 20.56
CA LEU A 364 -3.74 -6.13 19.83
C LEU A 364 -4.52 -6.60 18.59
N THR A 365 -5.85 -6.61 18.67
CA THR A 365 -6.75 -6.99 17.58
C THR A 365 -6.71 -6.02 16.39
N LEU A 366 -6.29 -4.77 16.63
CA LEU A 366 -6.19 -3.71 15.61
C LEU A 366 -4.78 -3.57 15.01
N LEU A 367 -3.78 -4.23 15.60
CA LEU A 367 -2.40 -4.18 15.12
C LEU A 367 -2.20 -5.08 13.91
N SER A 368 -1.38 -4.62 12.96
CA SER A 368 -0.90 -5.42 11.81
C SER A 368 0.10 -6.48 12.25
N PRO A 369 0.34 -7.55 11.46
CA PRO A 369 1.36 -8.54 11.76
C PRO A 369 2.76 -7.94 12.01
N SER A 370 3.13 -6.90 11.27
CA SER A 370 4.40 -6.19 11.46
C SER A 370 4.47 -5.49 12.82
N GLN A 371 3.39 -4.83 13.23
CA GLN A 371 3.30 -4.19 14.55
C GLN A 371 3.28 -5.22 15.69
N VAL A 372 2.66 -6.40 15.48
CA VAL A 372 2.69 -7.50 16.45
C VAL A 372 4.10 -8.10 16.57
N ALA A 373 4.85 -8.17 15.47
CA ALA A 373 6.26 -8.56 15.52
C ALA A 373 7.12 -7.54 16.29
N GLU A 374 6.91 -6.24 16.04
CA GLU A 374 7.55 -5.15 16.79
C GLU A 374 7.20 -5.22 18.29
N LEU A 375 5.92 -5.48 18.61
CA LEU A 375 5.44 -5.65 19.98
C LEU A 375 6.20 -6.76 20.70
N THR A 376 6.32 -7.90 20.04
CA THR A 376 7.00 -9.10 20.59
C THR A 376 8.42 -8.77 21.06
N LEU A 377 9.13 -7.94 20.29
CA LEU A 377 10.51 -7.56 20.56
C LEU A 377 10.64 -6.42 21.59
N SER A 378 9.64 -5.54 21.69
CA SER A 378 9.75 -4.29 22.47
C SER A 378 9.04 -4.29 23.83
N SER A 379 8.02 -5.13 24.05
CA SER A 379 7.16 -5.04 25.25
C SER A 379 7.45 -6.05 26.36
N GLY A 380 8.59 -6.77 26.28
CA GLY A 380 8.90 -7.86 27.20
C GLY A 380 8.01 -9.09 27.04
N ALA A 381 7.27 -9.20 25.93
CA ALA A 381 6.39 -10.34 25.64
C ALA A 381 7.14 -11.68 25.71
N LEU A 382 8.40 -11.70 25.27
CA LEU A 382 9.29 -12.86 25.36
C LEU A 382 9.57 -13.34 26.79
N ASN A 383 9.25 -12.54 27.81
CA ASN A 383 9.43 -12.87 29.23
C ASN A 383 8.11 -13.25 29.93
N SER A 384 6.98 -13.33 29.21
CA SER A 384 5.65 -13.56 29.78
C SER A 384 4.84 -14.54 28.93
N THR A 385 4.48 -15.69 29.52
CA THR A 385 3.69 -16.73 28.84
C THR A 385 2.34 -16.21 28.36
N ASN A 386 1.63 -15.46 29.20
CA ASN A 386 0.31 -14.92 28.83
C ASN A 386 0.37 -13.92 27.67
N GLN A 387 1.44 -13.12 27.61
CA GLN A 387 1.61 -12.12 26.56
C GLN A 387 2.05 -12.73 25.25
N ILE A 388 2.98 -13.71 25.30
CA ILE A 388 3.42 -14.39 24.09
C ILE A 388 2.29 -15.27 23.52
N ASP A 389 1.47 -15.91 24.35
CA ASP A 389 0.29 -16.65 23.91
C ASP A 389 -0.69 -15.70 23.18
N ALA A 390 -1.00 -14.54 23.76
CA ALA A 390 -1.87 -13.54 23.12
C ALA A 390 -1.31 -13.05 21.76
N VAL A 391 0.01 -12.90 21.64
CA VAL A 391 0.68 -12.58 20.38
C VAL A 391 0.43 -13.68 19.34
N PHE A 392 0.62 -14.95 19.72
CA PHE A 392 0.38 -16.08 18.81
C PHE A 392 -1.09 -16.18 18.42
N ASP A 393 -2.03 -16.08 19.38
CA ASP A 393 -3.47 -16.08 19.11
C ASP A 393 -3.85 -15.02 18.07
N ARG A 394 -3.30 -13.80 18.22
CA ARG A 394 -3.54 -12.71 17.27
C ARG A 394 -2.98 -13.01 15.87
N LEU A 395 -1.79 -13.58 15.78
CA LEU A 395 -1.15 -13.93 14.51
C LEU A 395 -1.89 -15.08 13.80
N GLU A 396 -2.51 -15.98 14.57
CA GLU A 396 -3.35 -17.08 14.06
C GLU A 396 -4.71 -16.56 13.53
N ASP A 397 -5.40 -15.69 14.27
CA ASP A 397 -6.73 -15.15 13.91
C ASP A 397 -6.70 -14.32 12.60
N GLY A 398 -5.55 -13.73 12.26
CA GLY A 398 -5.38 -12.86 11.10
C GLY A 398 -4.93 -13.55 9.81
N ASP A 399 -4.71 -14.86 9.84
CA ASP A 399 -4.17 -15.62 8.70
C ASP A 399 -2.95 -14.92 8.07
N ALA A 400 -2.00 -14.52 8.94
CA ALA A 400 -0.82 -13.73 8.57
C ALA A 400 0.01 -14.36 7.44
N PHE A 401 -0.27 -15.64 7.14
CA PHE A 401 0.33 -16.41 6.07
C PHE A 401 -0.55 -16.64 4.82
N LYS A 402 -1.90 -16.75 4.87
CA LYS A 402 -2.71 -16.82 3.62
C LYS A 402 -2.96 -15.46 2.96
N ASN A 403 -2.82 -14.35 3.68
CA ASN A 403 -3.03 -13.02 3.12
C ASN A 403 -1.88 -12.51 2.23
N ASN A 404 -0.98 -13.39 1.78
CA ASN A 404 0.13 -13.03 0.88
C ASN A 404 0.19 -13.95 -0.35
N PRO A 405 -0.68 -13.74 -1.36
CA PRO A 405 -0.58 -14.46 -2.64
C PRO A 405 0.70 -14.12 -3.44
N ASP A 406 1.49 -13.14 -3.00
CA ASP A 406 2.66 -12.59 -3.71
C ASP A 406 4.01 -12.81 -2.99
N ILE A 407 4.19 -13.91 -2.26
CA ILE A 407 5.56 -14.26 -1.83
C ILE A 407 6.36 -14.65 -3.07
N THR A 408 7.18 -13.71 -3.55
CA THR A 408 8.08 -13.95 -4.68
C THR A 408 8.95 -15.18 -4.41
N PRO A 409 9.28 -15.98 -5.44
CA PRO A 409 10.06 -17.21 -5.26
C PRO A 409 11.35 -16.99 -4.45
N ALA A 410 12.08 -15.90 -4.70
CA ALA A 410 13.32 -15.60 -3.98
C ALA A 410 13.10 -15.35 -2.48
N VAL A 411 12.05 -14.60 -2.12
CA VAL A 411 11.72 -14.35 -0.70
C VAL A 411 11.26 -15.65 -0.04
N ARG A 412 10.45 -16.45 -0.74
CA ARG A 412 9.99 -17.76 -0.28
C ARG A 412 11.16 -18.72 -0.03
N ASP A 413 12.15 -18.74 -0.91
CA ASP A 413 13.37 -19.56 -0.78
C ASP A 413 14.19 -19.15 0.46
N VAL A 414 14.36 -17.85 0.68
CA VAL A 414 15.06 -17.33 1.86
C VAL A 414 14.30 -17.68 3.14
N MET A 415 12.98 -17.51 3.16
CA MET A 415 12.13 -17.83 4.31
C MET A 415 12.15 -19.33 4.62
N MET A 416 12.08 -20.20 3.59
CA MET A 416 12.18 -21.64 3.75
C MET A 416 13.54 -22.03 4.33
N ASN A 417 14.64 -21.53 3.75
CA ASN A 417 15.99 -21.85 4.23
C ASN A 417 16.22 -21.41 5.69
N ARG A 418 15.83 -20.17 6.03
CA ARG A 418 15.95 -19.65 7.40
C ARG A 418 15.11 -20.45 8.40
N THR A 419 13.85 -20.74 8.03
CA THR A 419 12.95 -21.55 8.86
C THR A 419 13.51 -22.96 9.03
N PHE A 420 14.03 -23.55 7.96
CA PHE A 420 14.59 -24.90 7.98
C PHE A 420 15.80 -25.01 8.92
N VAL A 421 16.73 -24.06 8.86
CA VAL A 421 17.89 -24.00 9.78
C VAL A 421 17.47 -23.95 11.25
N ILE A 422 16.34 -23.34 11.56
CA ILE A 422 15.83 -23.23 12.94
C ILE A 422 15.12 -24.52 13.40
N ILE A 423 14.31 -25.13 12.51
CA ILE A 423 13.50 -26.29 12.86
C ILE A 423 14.25 -27.62 12.73
N ALA A 424 15.19 -27.75 11.78
CA ALA A 424 15.89 -29.00 11.49
C ALA A 424 16.53 -29.66 12.74
N PRO A 425 17.21 -28.91 13.63
CA PRO A 425 17.77 -29.50 14.86
C PRO A 425 16.71 -30.01 15.84
N LYS A 426 15.47 -29.50 15.77
CA LYS A 426 14.37 -29.84 16.68
C LYS A 426 13.51 -31.01 16.17
N LEU A 427 13.67 -31.42 14.91
CA LEU A 427 12.86 -32.47 14.31
C LEU A 427 12.97 -33.81 15.05
N GLN A 428 14.12 -34.11 15.66
CA GLN A 428 14.30 -35.31 16.48
C GLN A 428 13.48 -35.30 17.78
N GLU A 429 13.02 -34.12 18.23
CA GLU A 429 12.21 -33.95 19.45
C GLU A 429 10.70 -33.98 19.16
N PHE A 430 10.29 -34.03 17.89
CA PHE A 430 8.88 -33.91 17.50
C PHE A 430 8.08 -35.17 17.84
N ALA A 431 6.96 -34.97 18.52
CA ALA A 431 5.88 -35.95 18.60
C ALA A 431 4.97 -35.87 17.35
N ALA A 432 4.11 -36.87 17.16
CA ALA A 432 3.21 -36.93 15.99
C ALA A 432 2.37 -35.64 15.76
N PRO A 433 1.82 -34.97 16.79
CA PRO A 433 1.10 -33.71 16.59
C PRO A 433 1.99 -32.56 16.09
N ASP A 434 3.27 -32.54 16.47
CA ASP A 434 4.21 -31.52 16.02
C ASP A 434 4.44 -31.64 14.52
N TRP A 435 4.59 -32.87 14.01
CA TRP A 435 4.71 -33.14 12.57
C TRP A 435 3.49 -32.65 11.80
N GLU A 436 2.28 -32.90 12.32
CA GLU A 436 1.03 -32.47 11.71
C GLU A 436 0.96 -30.94 11.64
N VAL A 437 1.14 -30.24 12.77
CA VAL A 437 1.06 -28.79 12.83
C VAL A 437 2.13 -28.14 11.95
N TRP A 438 3.36 -28.64 11.93
CA TRP A 438 4.42 -28.02 11.16
C TRP A 438 4.26 -28.22 9.65
N PHE A 439 3.94 -29.42 9.18
CA PHE A 439 3.92 -29.72 7.74
C PHE A 439 2.57 -29.48 7.07
N THR A 440 1.48 -29.45 7.85
CA THR A 440 0.12 -29.19 7.32
C THR A 440 -0.43 -27.80 7.67
N VAL A 441 0.28 -27.02 8.48
CA VAL A 441 -0.15 -25.64 8.82
C VAL A 441 1.01 -24.66 8.68
N LYS A 442 2.08 -24.81 9.46
CA LYS A 442 3.13 -23.77 9.59
C LYS A 442 4.02 -23.61 8.36
N LEU A 443 4.37 -24.69 7.68
CA LEU A 443 5.28 -24.66 6.52
C LEU A 443 4.55 -24.49 5.19
N ILE A 444 3.24 -24.73 5.11
CA ILE A 444 2.44 -24.62 3.87
C ILE A 444 2.79 -23.39 3.00
N PRO A 445 2.91 -22.16 3.56
CA PRO A 445 3.12 -20.96 2.75
C PRO A 445 4.47 -20.92 2.03
N ILE A 446 5.46 -21.63 2.56
CA ILE A 446 6.85 -21.64 2.08
C ILE A 446 7.31 -23.02 1.58
N LEU A 447 6.47 -24.04 1.75
CA LEU A 447 6.69 -25.43 1.31
C LEU A 447 7.04 -25.57 -0.18
N PRO A 448 6.54 -24.74 -1.11
CA PRO A 448 6.96 -24.81 -2.52
C PRO A 448 8.46 -24.55 -2.75
N SER A 449 9.17 -24.00 -1.77
CA SER A 449 10.62 -23.77 -1.79
C SER A 449 11.43 -24.84 -1.03
N PHE A 450 10.76 -25.91 -0.58
CA PHE A 450 11.39 -27.01 0.14
C PHE A 450 12.30 -27.83 -0.79
N THR A 451 13.58 -27.95 -0.42
CA THR A 451 14.58 -28.58 -1.30
C THR A 451 14.70 -30.09 -1.05
N ALA A 452 15.33 -30.79 -2.00
CA ALA A 452 15.62 -32.22 -1.83
C ALA A 452 16.55 -32.51 -0.64
N GLU A 453 17.48 -31.60 -0.32
CA GLU A 453 18.39 -31.73 0.82
C GLU A 453 17.63 -31.62 2.14
N MET A 454 16.71 -30.65 2.23
CA MET A 454 15.82 -30.49 3.38
C MET A 454 14.96 -31.74 3.57
N LEU A 455 14.41 -32.30 2.49
CA LEU A 455 13.63 -33.55 2.55
C LEU A 455 14.44 -34.73 3.08
N LEU A 456 15.71 -34.86 2.66
CA LEU A 456 16.59 -35.93 3.15
C LEU A 456 16.85 -35.79 4.66
N GLU A 457 17.12 -34.58 5.13
CA GLU A 457 17.37 -34.31 6.55
C GLU A 457 16.11 -34.57 7.39
N VAL A 458 14.96 -34.17 6.88
CA VAL A 458 13.66 -34.38 7.54
C VAL A 458 13.25 -35.84 7.60
N THR A 459 13.57 -36.64 6.58
CA THR A 459 13.14 -38.05 6.50
C THR A 459 14.16 -39.03 7.05
N ALA A 460 15.36 -38.57 7.45
CA ALA A 460 16.45 -39.43 7.92
C ALA A 460 16.07 -40.28 9.14
N ASP A 461 15.30 -39.71 10.08
CA ASP A 461 15.00 -40.34 11.38
C ASP A 461 13.48 -40.45 11.67
N VAL A 462 12.64 -40.24 10.64
CA VAL A 462 11.17 -40.24 10.80
C VAL A 462 10.60 -41.65 10.70
N ASN A 463 9.82 -42.05 11.70
CA ASN A 463 9.13 -43.33 11.69
C ASN A 463 7.97 -43.34 10.66
N CYS A 464 7.52 -44.53 10.23
CA CYS A 464 6.50 -44.64 9.18
C CYS A 464 5.16 -43.96 9.51
N THR A 465 4.79 -43.88 10.80
CA THR A 465 3.56 -43.21 11.23
C THR A 465 3.64 -41.70 11.00
N ASN A 466 4.76 -41.09 11.38
CA ASN A 466 5.00 -39.66 11.19
C ASN A 466 5.28 -39.34 9.71
N TYR A 467 5.89 -40.26 8.95
CA TYR A 467 6.07 -40.13 7.50
C TYR A 467 4.72 -40.04 6.74
N HIS A 468 3.66 -40.63 7.27
CA HIS A 468 2.32 -40.56 6.67
C HIS A 468 1.59 -39.23 6.93
N VAL A 469 2.05 -38.45 7.91
CA VAL A 469 1.48 -37.16 8.30
C VAL A 469 2.08 -36.01 7.47
N MET A 470 3.34 -36.19 7.03
CA MET A 470 4.09 -35.30 6.16
C MET A 470 3.70 -35.52 4.69
#